data_AF-F0G6L2-F1
#
_entry.id   AF-F0G6L2-F1
#
_cell.length_a   1.000
_cell.length_b   1.000
_cell.length_c   1.000
_cell.angle_alpha   90.00
_cell.angle_beta   90.00
_cell.angle_gamma   90.00
#
_symmetry.space_group_name_H-M   'P 1'
#
loop_
_entity.id
_entity.type
_entity.pdbx_description
1 polymer ?
#
loop_
_entity_poly.entity_id
_entity_poly.type
_entity_poly.pdbx_seq_one_letter_code
_entity_poly.pdbx_strand_id
1 'polypeptide(L)'
;WLASSLDAASRRHFGADCAYMGLGGTIPLMNVLQEGFPAAQFMVCGVLGPKSNAHGPNEFLHVPYAKKLTAAVADVIASAR
;
A
#
# COMPACT_ATOMS: atom_id res chain seq x y z
N TRP A 1 -2.86 1.64 16.20
CA TRP A 1 -1.61 2.31 15.81
C TRP A 1 -1.48 2.41 14.29
N LEU A 2 -1.66 1.30 13.55
CA LEU A 2 -1.45 1.26 12.10
C LEU A 2 -2.24 2.32 11.32
N ALA A 3 -3.55 2.46 11.57
CA ALA A 3 -4.38 3.46 10.87
C ALA A 3 -3.84 4.90 11.04
N SER A 4 -3.48 5.28 12.27
CA SER A 4 -2.90 6.60 12.56
C SER A 4 -1.53 6.78 11.89
N SER A 5 -0.71 5.72 11.84
CA SER A 5 0.57 5.71 11.12
C SER A 5 0.40 5.89 9.62
N LEU A 6 -0.57 5.19 9.02
CA LEU A 6 -0.90 5.29 7.59
C LEU A 6 -1.34 6.71 7.22
N ASP A 7 -2.23 7.31 8.02
CA ASP A 7 -2.70 8.67 7.80
C ASP A 7 -1.57 9.71 7.95
N ALA A 8 -0.72 9.56 8.98
CA ALA A 8 0.42 10.44 9.17
C ALA A 8 1.42 10.36 8.00
N ALA A 9 1.73 9.15 7.53
CA ALA A 9 2.60 8.94 6.37
C ALA A 9 1.95 9.49 5.08
N SER A 10 0.66 9.23 4.85
CA SER A 10 -0.06 9.72 3.68
C SER A 10 -0.08 11.24 3.62
N ARG A 11 -0.43 11.92 4.72
CA ARG A 11 -0.40 13.39 4.78
C ARG A 11 0.99 13.95 4.52
N ARG A 12 2.06 13.29 5.01
CA ARG A 12 3.44 13.74 4.79
C ARG A 12 3.87 13.65 3.32
N HIS A 13 3.55 12.56 2.62
CA HIS A 13 4.06 12.30 1.26
C HIS A 13 3.08 12.70 0.14
N PHE A 14 1.78 12.74 0.45
CA PHE A 14 0.70 12.96 -0.51
C PHE A 14 -0.23 14.13 -0.15
N GLY A 15 -0.15 14.70 1.06
CA GLY A 15 -0.97 15.85 1.46
C GLY A 15 -2.44 15.54 1.75
N ALA A 16 -2.81 14.26 1.83
CA ALA A 16 -4.16 13.79 2.09
C ALA A 16 -4.15 12.55 3.01
N ASP A 17 -5.28 12.25 3.63
CA ASP A 17 -5.45 11.05 4.46
C ASP A 17 -5.33 9.75 3.63
N CYS A 18 -5.07 8.63 4.30
CA CYS A 18 -4.92 7.35 3.61
C CYS A 18 -6.28 6.87 3.08
N ALA A 19 -6.33 6.53 1.80
CA ALA A 19 -7.52 5.95 1.19
C ALA A 19 -7.54 4.42 1.36
N TYR A 20 -8.72 3.86 1.63
CA TYR A 20 -8.95 2.42 1.72
C TYR A 20 -9.85 1.99 0.56
N MET A 21 -9.44 0.96 -0.17
CA MET A 21 -10.19 0.42 -1.29
C MET A 21 -10.06 -1.10 -1.36
N GLY A 22 -11.08 -1.75 -1.91
CA GLY A 22 -10.97 -3.15 -2.33
C GLY A 22 -10.07 -3.29 -3.57
N LEU A 23 -9.47 -4.47 -3.73
CA LEU A 23 -8.73 -4.86 -4.93
C LEU A 23 -9.58 -5.86 -5.72
N GLY A 24 -9.81 -5.61 -7.00
CA GLY A 24 -10.58 -6.53 -7.87
C GLY A 24 -9.81 -7.79 -8.31
N GLY A 25 -8.49 -7.83 -8.11
CA GLY A 25 -7.64 -8.99 -8.37
C GLY A 25 -7.37 -9.82 -7.11
N THR A 26 -6.69 -10.96 -7.30
CA THR A 26 -6.43 -11.92 -6.22
C THR A 26 -4.94 -11.96 -5.84
N ILE A 27 -4.66 -11.94 -4.54
CA ILE A 27 -3.33 -12.22 -3.97
C ILE A 27 -3.49 -13.41 -3.02
N PRO A 28 -3.38 -14.68 -3.50
CA PRO A 28 -3.74 -15.86 -2.70
C PRO A 28 -2.99 -16.00 -1.37
N LEU A 29 -1.74 -15.51 -1.32
CA LEU A 29 -0.93 -15.50 -0.10
C LEU A 29 -1.62 -14.74 1.05
N MET A 30 -2.41 -13.71 0.76
CA MET A 30 -3.10 -12.94 1.81
C MET A 30 -4.12 -13.80 2.57
N ASN A 31 -4.78 -14.76 1.92
CA ASN A 31 -5.71 -15.67 2.59
C ASN A 31 -4.95 -16.57 3.58
N VAL A 32 -3.82 -17.13 3.15
CA VAL A 32 -2.96 -17.97 4.00
C VAL A 32 -2.41 -17.19 5.19
N LEU A 33 -1.98 -15.94 4.99
CA LEU A 33 -1.49 -15.09 6.07
C LEU A 33 -2.60 -14.68 7.05
N GLN A 34 -3.81 -14.41 6.55
CA GLN A 34 -4.95 -14.06 7.38
C GLN A 34 -5.38 -15.25 8.26
N GLU A 35 -5.40 -16.46 7.70
CA GLU A 35 -5.72 -17.69 8.45
C GLU A 35 -4.62 -18.04 9.47
N GLY A 36 -3.36 -17.94 9.08
CA GLY A 36 -2.22 -18.29 9.93
C GLY A 36 -1.91 -17.28 11.03
N PHE A 37 -2.22 -16.01 10.82
CA PHE A 37 -1.90 -14.91 11.75
C PHE A 37 -3.11 -14.00 11.99
N PRO A 38 -4.16 -14.47 12.69
CA PRO A 38 -5.43 -13.74 12.83
C PRO A 38 -5.32 -12.41 13.58
N ALA A 39 -4.26 -12.22 14.38
CA ALA A 39 -4.00 -10.97 15.09
C ALA A 39 -3.10 -9.98 14.30
N ALA A 40 -2.55 -10.38 13.16
CA ALA A 40 -1.69 -9.52 12.36
C ALA A 40 -2.50 -8.40 11.71
N GLN A 41 -1.92 -7.20 11.64
CA GLN A 41 -2.44 -6.10 10.85
C GLN A 41 -1.68 -6.02 9.53
N PHE A 42 -2.37 -5.68 8.44
CA PHE A 42 -1.79 -5.68 7.10
C PHE A 42 -1.87 -4.31 6.44
N MET A 43 -0.77 -3.92 5.78
CA MET A 43 -0.73 -2.82 4.82
C MET A 43 -0.54 -3.42 3.43
N VAL A 44 -1.63 -3.71 2.74
CA VAL A 44 -1.59 -4.15 1.33
C VAL A 44 -1.71 -2.90 0.45
N CYS A 45 -0.63 -2.54 -0.23
CA CYS A 45 -0.55 -1.34 -1.07
C CYS A 45 0.24 -1.61 -2.35
N GLY A 46 0.19 -0.68 -3.30
CA GLY A 46 0.89 -0.84 -4.58
C GLY A 46 0.84 0.38 -5.47
N VAL A 47 1.31 0.20 -6.70
CA VAL A 47 1.55 1.26 -7.69
C VAL A 47 0.70 1.13 -8.95
N LEU A 48 -0.27 0.22 -8.94
CA LEU A 48 -1.11 -0.11 -10.10
C LEU A 48 -2.27 0.89 -10.26
N GLY A 49 -1.90 2.16 -10.46
CA GLY A 49 -2.85 3.25 -10.71
C GLY A 49 -3.39 3.26 -12.15
N PRO A 50 -4.21 4.27 -12.51
CA PRO A 50 -4.76 4.39 -13.86
C PRO A 50 -3.68 4.29 -14.94
N LYS A 51 -3.95 3.45 -15.95
CA LYS A 51 -3.08 3.17 -17.11
C LYS A 51 -1.76 2.44 -16.81
N SER A 52 -1.49 2.02 -15.56
CA SER A 52 -0.27 1.26 -15.27
C SER A 52 -0.20 -0.08 -16.03
N ASN A 53 -1.36 -0.60 -16.46
CA ASN A 53 -1.52 -1.74 -17.37
C ASN A 53 -0.76 -3.01 -16.96
N ALA A 54 -0.79 -3.37 -15.68
CA ALA A 54 -0.24 -4.67 -15.24
C ALA A 54 -0.84 -5.80 -16.08
N HIS A 55 0.03 -6.66 -16.63
CA HIS A 55 -0.34 -7.76 -17.53
C HIS A 55 -0.91 -7.33 -18.91
N GLY A 56 -0.76 -6.06 -19.29
CA GLY A 56 -1.19 -5.51 -20.57
C GLY A 56 -0.06 -4.85 -21.35
N PRO A 57 -0.29 -4.46 -22.61
CA PRO A 57 0.66 -3.66 -23.36
C PRO A 57 0.85 -2.28 -22.71
N ASN A 58 2.07 -1.74 -22.86
CA ASN A 58 2.47 -0.46 -22.28
C ASN A 58 2.39 -0.45 -20.73
N GLU A 59 2.66 -1.59 -20.10
CA GLU A 59 2.87 -1.66 -18.65
C GLU A 59 3.99 -0.70 -18.21
N PHE A 60 3.75 0.09 -17.17
CA PHE A 60 4.75 1.03 -16.67
C PHE A 60 4.64 1.30 -15.17
N LEU A 61 5.75 1.80 -14.62
CA LEU A 61 5.84 2.28 -13.25
C LEU A 61 5.83 3.81 -13.21
N HIS A 62 4.87 4.41 -12.50
CA HIS A 62 4.90 5.85 -12.24
C HIS A 62 5.95 6.19 -11.16
N VAL A 63 7.20 6.43 -11.60
CA VAL A 63 8.37 6.60 -10.71
C VAL A 63 8.16 7.67 -9.61
N PRO A 64 7.60 8.87 -9.88
CA PRO A 64 7.36 9.85 -8.81
C PRO A 64 6.39 9.35 -7.73
N TYR A 65 5.43 8.49 -8.08
CA TYR A 65 4.48 7.91 -7.13
C TYR A 65 5.14 6.80 -6.33
N ALA A 66 5.88 5.92 -6.99
CA ALA A 66 6.60 4.82 -6.35
C ALA A 66 7.57 5.33 -5.27
N LYS A 67 8.33 6.40 -5.54
CA LYS A 67 9.22 7.02 -4.53
C LYS A 67 8.48 7.47 -3.28
N LYS A 68 7.32 8.12 -3.45
CA LYS A 68 6.48 8.57 -2.33
C LYS A 68 5.88 7.40 -1.55
N LEU A 69 5.40 6.36 -2.25
CA LEU A 69 4.87 5.15 -1.61
C LEU A 69 5.95 4.44 -0.80
N THR A 70 7.17 4.29 -1.34
CA THR A 70 8.30 3.69 -0.62
C THR A 70 8.64 4.49 0.64
N ALA A 71 8.67 5.82 0.57
CA ALA A 71 8.91 6.67 1.75
C ALA A 71 7.79 6.55 2.79
N ALA A 72 6.53 6.47 2.36
CA ALA A 72 5.39 6.26 3.24
C ALA A 72 5.45 4.90 3.97
N VAL A 73 5.83 3.83 3.27
CA VAL A 73 6.05 2.51 3.87
C VAL A 73 7.17 2.56 4.92
N ALA A 74 8.29 3.24 4.62
CA ALA A 74 9.39 3.41 5.57
C ALA A 74 8.95 4.16 6.84
N ASP A 75 8.15 5.22 6.70
CA ASP A 75 7.59 5.95 7.84
C ASP A 75 6.66 5.08 8.70
N VAL A 76 5.80 4.27 8.08
CA VAL A 76 4.91 3.35 8.80
C VAL A 76 5.72 2.34 9.60
N ILE A 77 6.75 1.73 8.99
CA ILE A 77 7.65 0.80 9.68
C ILE A 77 8.37 1.50 10.84
N ALA A 78 8.89 2.70 10.64
CA ALA A 78 9.59 3.45 11.67
C ALA A 78 8.69 3.88 12.84
N SER A 79 7.37 4.00 12.59
CA SER A 79 6.37 4.32 13.60
C SER A 79 5.91 3.13 14.45
N ALA A 80 6.22 1.90 14.02
CA ALA A 80 5.95 0.70 14.78
C ALA A 80 6.97 0.62 15.94
N ARG A 81 6.62 1.27 17.05
CA ARG A 81 7.33 1.21 18.33
C ARG A 81 6.35 0.85 19.43
#